data_AF-A0A842U008-F1
#
_entry.id   AF-A0A842U008-F1
#
_cell.length_a   1.000
_cell.length_b   1.000
_cell.length_c   1.000
_cell.angle_alpha   90.00
_cell.angle_beta   90.00
_cell.angle_gamma   90.00
#
_symmetry.space_group_name_H-M   'P 1'
#
loop_
_entity.id
_entity.type
_entity.pdbx_description
1 polymer ?
#
loop_
_entity_poly.entity_id
_entity_poly.type
_entity_poly.pdbx_seq_one_letter_code
_entity_poly.pdbx_strand_id
1 'polypeptide(L)'
;MEIYFITGNENKFREFQYFIPDLKRLEIDLPEIQSVNPEEIIKEKIKAALVHKKAGIIVEDTSLFLECLKGLPGPLIKWFMETIGLEGIYELAEKHDNFNAQAKVVIGYSDGENIKFFEGTVRGKIVKPKVKSDFGWDSIFKPDGFDKSFAEMSNEEKNNISMRKIALEKLRDFLES
;
A
#
# COMPACT_ATOMS: atom_id res chain seq x y z
N MET A 1 -5.54 3.53 -24.58
CA MET A 1 -4.87 2.23 -24.34
C MET A 1 -5.55 1.57 -23.16
N GLU A 2 -5.84 0.27 -23.19
CA GLU A 2 -6.44 -0.39 -22.02
C GLU A 2 -5.44 -0.46 -20.87
N ILE A 3 -5.86 -0.07 -19.68
CA ILE A 3 -5.06 -0.17 -18.45
C ILE A 3 -5.75 -1.15 -17.50
N TYR A 4 -4.97 -2.10 -16.97
CA TYR A 4 -5.43 -3.10 -16.03
C TYR A 4 -4.73 -2.92 -14.68
N PHE A 5 -5.50 -2.87 -13.61
CA PHE A 5 -4.98 -2.99 -12.25
C PHE A 5 -5.04 -4.44 -11.79
N ILE A 6 -3.88 -4.99 -11.46
CA ILE A 6 -3.78 -6.37 -10.96
C ILE A 6 -4.00 -6.37 -9.45
N THR A 7 -5.19 -6.79 -9.04
CA THR A 7 -5.56 -6.86 -7.63
C THR A 7 -6.74 -7.81 -7.41
N GLY A 8 -6.68 -8.60 -6.34
CA GLY A 8 -7.84 -9.31 -5.79
C GLY A 8 -8.63 -8.48 -4.77
N ASN A 9 -8.18 -7.26 -4.45
CA ASN A 9 -8.82 -6.43 -3.45
C ASN A 9 -9.80 -5.43 -4.09
N GLU A 10 -11.10 -5.65 -3.86
CA GLU A 10 -12.16 -4.81 -4.43
C GLU A 10 -12.09 -3.35 -3.96
N ASN A 11 -11.75 -3.13 -2.68
CA ASN A 11 -11.69 -1.78 -2.11
C ASN A 11 -10.56 -0.98 -2.73
N LYS A 12 -9.37 -1.59 -2.89
CA LYS A 12 -8.27 -1.00 -3.65
C LYS A 12 -8.70 -0.68 -5.08
N PHE A 13 -9.39 -1.60 -5.75
CA PHE A 13 -9.85 -1.34 -7.12
C PHE A 13 -10.80 -0.14 -7.18
N ARG A 14 -11.77 -0.03 -6.25
CA ARG A 14 -12.68 1.13 -6.18
C ARG A 14 -11.93 2.44 -5.97
N GLU A 15 -10.92 2.45 -5.08
CA GLU A 15 -10.06 3.62 -4.88
C GLU A 15 -9.35 4.01 -6.19
N PHE A 16 -8.73 3.07 -6.90
CA PHE A 16 -8.05 3.35 -8.17
C PHE A 16 -9.03 3.79 -9.28
N GLN A 17 -10.18 3.14 -9.40
CA GLN A 17 -11.17 3.43 -10.43
C GLN A 17 -11.77 4.83 -10.29
N TYR A 18 -11.84 5.36 -9.06
CA TYR A 18 -12.24 6.75 -8.84
C TYR A 18 -11.31 7.75 -9.53
N PHE A 19 -10.00 7.49 -9.57
CA PHE A 19 -9.01 8.35 -10.23
C PHE A 19 -8.83 8.02 -11.71
N ILE A 20 -9.10 6.77 -12.12
CA ILE A 20 -8.95 6.29 -13.49
C ILE A 20 -10.26 5.59 -13.89
N PRO A 21 -11.27 6.32 -14.41
CA PRO A 21 -12.61 5.77 -14.63
C PRO A 21 -12.66 4.54 -15.55
N ASP A 22 -11.82 4.51 -16.58
CA ASP A 22 -11.76 3.42 -17.58
C ASP A 22 -10.85 2.25 -17.15
N LEU A 23 -10.39 2.23 -15.89
CA LEU A 23 -9.51 1.20 -15.37
C LEU A 23 -10.22 -0.15 -15.30
N LYS A 24 -9.57 -1.19 -15.82
CA LYS A 24 -10.06 -2.57 -15.72
C LYS A 24 -9.39 -3.29 -14.56
N ARG A 25 -10.13 -4.10 -13.81
CA ARG A 25 -9.56 -5.02 -12.82
C ARG A 25 -9.18 -6.33 -13.49
N LEU A 26 -8.04 -6.89 -13.12
CA LEU A 26 -7.68 -8.26 -13.43
C LEU A 26 -7.19 -8.95 -12.16
N GLU A 27 -7.90 -9.97 -11.73
CA GLU A 27 -7.57 -10.72 -10.52
C GLU A 27 -6.70 -11.93 -10.91
N ILE A 28 -5.40 -11.78 -10.68
CA ILE A 28 -4.40 -12.83 -10.87
C ILE A 28 -3.55 -12.87 -9.61
N ASP A 29 -3.34 -14.07 -9.09
CA ASP A 29 -2.36 -14.30 -8.04
C ASP A 29 -0.96 -14.23 -8.64
N LEU A 30 -0.19 -13.21 -8.26
CA LEU A 30 1.16 -12.99 -8.76
C LEU A 30 2.17 -13.33 -7.67
N PRO A 31 3.30 -13.96 -8.01
CA PRO A 31 4.35 -14.20 -7.04
C PRO A 31 4.89 -12.87 -6.49
N GLU A 32 4.97 -12.76 -5.18
CA GLU A 32 5.63 -11.65 -4.50
C GLU A 32 7.01 -12.11 -4.03
N ILE A 33 8.07 -11.56 -4.62
CA ILE A 33 9.43 -11.82 -4.15
C ILE A 33 9.63 -11.19 -2.77
N GLN A 34 10.55 -11.76 -1.99
CA GLN A 34 10.98 -11.14 -0.74
C GLN A 34 12.01 -10.06 -1.04
N SER A 35 11.63 -8.80 -0.86
CA SER A 35 12.55 -7.68 -0.87
C SER A 35 12.10 -6.63 0.16
N VAL A 36 13.05 -5.86 0.66
CA VAL A 36 12.77 -4.66 1.48
C VAL A 36 12.55 -3.42 0.61
N ASN A 37 12.78 -3.53 -0.71
CA ASN A 37 12.56 -2.48 -1.69
C ASN A 37 11.23 -2.71 -2.45
N PRO A 38 10.20 -1.89 -2.24
CA PRO A 38 8.91 -2.03 -2.94
C PRO A 38 9.03 -2.01 -4.47
N GLU A 39 9.98 -1.26 -5.04
CA GLU A 39 10.13 -1.16 -6.49
C GLU A 39 10.58 -2.49 -7.12
N GLU A 40 11.40 -3.27 -6.43
CA GLU A 40 11.84 -4.59 -6.92
C GLU A 40 10.67 -5.58 -6.94
N ILE A 41 9.84 -5.56 -5.89
CA ILE A 41 8.62 -6.38 -5.80
C ILE A 41 7.68 -6.01 -6.95
N ILE A 42 7.48 -4.71 -7.18
CA ILE A 42 6.63 -4.20 -8.25
C ILE A 42 7.15 -4.59 -9.65
N LYS A 43 8.47 -4.52 -9.89
CA LYS A 43 9.07 -4.92 -11.18
C LYS A 43 8.78 -6.38 -11.49
N GLU A 44 8.99 -7.28 -10.52
CA GLU A 44 8.70 -8.70 -10.72
C GLU A 44 7.20 -8.98 -10.86
N LYS A 45 6.34 -8.28 -10.09
CA LYS A 45 4.87 -8.35 -10.25
C LYS A 45 4.45 -7.92 -11.66
N ILE A 46 4.95 -6.80 -12.17
CA ILE A 46 4.64 -6.32 -13.53
C ILE A 46 5.10 -7.32 -14.58
N LYS A 47 6.33 -7.83 -14.45
CA LYS A 47 6.88 -8.83 -15.37
C LYS A 47 6.01 -10.08 -15.41
N ALA A 48 5.58 -10.58 -14.26
CA ALA A 48 4.65 -11.71 -14.17
C ALA A 48 3.28 -11.38 -14.79
N ALA A 49 2.73 -10.20 -14.52
CA ALA A 49 1.44 -9.75 -15.07
C ALA A 49 1.44 -9.66 -16.60
N LEU A 50 2.53 -9.15 -17.20
CA LEU A 50 2.68 -8.97 -18.65
C LEU A 50 2.70 -10.31 -19.41
N VAL A 51 3.03 -11.43 -18.75
CA VAL A 51 2.90 -12.78 -19.33
C VAL A 51 1.43 -13.12 -19.58
N HIS A 52 0.53 -12.68 -18.69
CA HIS A 52 -0.90 -12.96 -18.78
C HIS A 52 -1.65 -11.94 -19.65
N LYS A 53 -1.23 -10.67 -19.63
CA LYS A 53 -1.93 -9.59 -20.34
C LYS A 53 -0.94 -8.55 -20.87
N LYS A 54 -0.81 -8.49 -22.19
CA LYS A 54 -0.07 -7.43 -22.90
C LYS A 54 -0.95 -6.17 -23.01
N ALA A 55 -0.89 -5.30 -22.02
CA ALA A 55 -1.63 -4.04 -21.96
C ALA A 55 -0.89 -3.07 -21.01
N GLY A 56 -1.46 -1.89 -20.78
CA GLY A 56 -1.03 -1.08 -19.65
C GLY A 56 -1.30 -1.84 -18.34
N ILE A 57 -0.28 -1.99 -17.50
CA ILE A 57 -0.39 -2.72 -16.24
C ILE A 57 -0.11 -1.78 -15.07
N ILE A 58 -1.00 -1.79 -14.09
CA ILE A 58 -0.83 -1.18 -12.79
C ILE A 58 -0.73 -2.30 -11.75
N VAL A 59 0.26 -2.19 -10.86
CA VAL A 59 0.34 -2.97 -9.62
C VAL A 59 0.70 -2.04 -8.46
N GLU A 60 0.44 -2.47 -7.24
CA GLU A 60 0.72 -1.69 -6.03
C GLU A 60 1.45 -2.56 -5.00
N ASP A 61 2.35 -1.94 -4.25
CA ASP A 61 2.84 -2.44 -2.97
C ASP A 61 2.45 -1.49 -1.84
N THR A 62 1.93 -2.04 -0.73
CA THR A 62 1.56 -1.28 0.47
C THR A 62 2.41 -1.76 1.63
N SER A 63 3.23 -0.87 2.17
CA SER A 63 4.26 -1.17 3.16
C SER A 63 4.05 -0.35 4.44
N LEU A 64 4.44 -0.91 5.59
CA LEU A 64 4.47 -0.22 6.88
C LEU A 64 5.88 -0.32 7.48
N PHE A 65 6.54 0.83 7.64
CA PHE A 65 7.92 0.93 8.12
C PHE A 65 7.92 1.39 9.57
N LEU A 66 8.44 0.58 10.51
CA LEU A 66 8.66 1.03 11.90
C LEU A 66 10.08 1.56 12.05
N GLU A 67 10.20 2.74 12.68
CA GLU A 67 11.52 3.34 12.95
C GLU A 67 12.34 2.49 13.91
N CYS A 68 11.69 1.92 14.94
CA CYS A 68 12.33 1.06 15.94
C CYS A 68 13.00 -0.20 15.34
N LEU A 69 12.52 -0.67 14.19
CA LEU A 69 13.06 -1.83 13.46
C LEU A 69 13.86 -1.40 12.22
N LYS A 70 14.33 -0.15 12.17
CA LYS A 70 15.11 0.40 11.04
C LYS A 70 14.40 0.23 9.69
N GLY A 71 13.08 0.37 9.68
CA GLY A 71 12.22 0.27 8.49
C GLY A 71 11.53 -1.08 8.30
N LEU A 72 11.87 -2.12 9.04
CA LEU A 72 11.06 -3.35 9.02
C LEU A 72 9.68 -3.13 9.69
N PRO A 73 8.66 -3.93 9.32
CA PRO A 73 8.67 -4.98 8.31
C PRO A 73 8.62 -4.45 6.87
N GLY A 74 8.27 -3.18 6.66
CA GLY A 74 8.20 -2.58 5.33
C GLY A 74 7.23 -3.37 4.43
N PRO A 75 7.67 -3.83 3.25
CA PRO A 75 6.86 -4.67 2.36
C PRO A 75 6.45 -6.02 2.96
N LEU A 76 7.16 -6.49 3.98
CA LEU A 76 6.90 -7.79 4.61
C LEU A 76 5.76 -7.74 5.66
N ILE A 77 5.06 -6.60 5.77
CA ILE A 77 4.04 -6.36 6.79
C ILE A 77 2.94 -7.43 6.82
N LYS A 78 2.56 -7.98 5.66
CA LYS A 78 1.58 -9.08 5.58
C LYS A 78 1.99 -10.26 6.47
N TRP A 79 3.23 -10.70 6.37
CA TRP A 79 3.76 -11.83 7.13
C TRP A 79 3.85 -11.52 8.63
N PHE A 80 4.16 -10.28 9.00
CA PHE A 80 4.16 -9.86 10.41
C PHE A 80 2.75 -9.89 11.00
N MET A 81 1.75 -9.41 10.25
CA MET A 81 0.35 -9.48 10.69
C MET A 81 -0.15 -10.92 10.82
N GLU A 82 0.24 -11.82 9.90
CA GLU A 82 -0.17 -13.23 9.94
C GLU A 82 0.48 -14.02 11.08
N THR A 83 1.67 -13.61 11.54
CA THR A 83 2.44 -14.36 12.54
C THR A 83 2.31 -13.79 13.95
N ILE A 84 2.79 -12.56 14.18
CA ILE A 84 2.78 -11.92 15.50
C ILE A 84 1.52 -11.08 15.73
N GLY A 85 0.73 -10.84 14.69
CA GLY A 85 -0.50 -10.05 14.78
C GLY A 85 -0.25 -8.56 15.04
N LEU A 86 -1.35 -7.80 15.08
CA LEU A 86 -1.30 -6.36 15.32
C LEU A 86 -0.82 -6.02 16.74
N GLU A 87 -1.20 -6.82 17.74
CA GLU A 87 -0.72 -6.64 19.12
C GLU A 87 0.79 -6.87 19.20
N GLY A 88 1.33 -7.92 18.57
CA GLY A 88 2.77 -8.16 18.54
C GLY A 88 3.56 -7.04 17.84
N ILE A 89 3.01 -6.43 16.79
CA ILE A 89 3.64 -5.26 16.15
C ILE A 89 3.64 -4.06 17.11
N TYR A 90 2.56 -3.81 17.85
CA TYR A 90 2.51 -2.78 18.88
C TYR A 90 3.53 -3.05 20.01
N GLU A 91 3.61 -4.28 20.51
CA GLU A 91 4.56 -4.69 21.55
C GLU A 91 6.02 -4.49 21.12
N LEU A 92 6.34 -4.68 19.83
CA LEU A 92 7.66 -4.34 19.30
C LEU A 92 7.97 -2.84 19.41
N ALA A 93 7.02 -1.97 19.06
CA ALA A 93 7.19 -0.52 19.22
C ALA A 93 7.34 -0.13 20.70
N GLU A 94 6.51 -0.71 21.57
CA GLU A 94 6.51 -0.45 23.02
C GLU A 94 7.82 -0.90 23.67
N LYS A 95 8.33 -2.09 23.35
CA LYS A 95 9.59 -2.62 23.88
C LYS A 95 10.80 -1.75 23.54
N HIS A 96 10.75 -1.06 22.40
CA HIS A 96 11.81 -0.17 21.95
C HIS A 96 11.60 1.29 22.37
N ASP A 97 10.49 1.61 23.04
CA ASP A 97 10.05 2.98 23.36
C ASP A 97 10.12 3.92 22.15
N ASN A 98 9.78 3.39 20.96
CA ASN A 98 9.76 4.16 19.73
C ASN A 98 8.60 3.69 18.85
N PHE A 99 7.59 4.55 18.81
CA PHE A 99 6.33 4.32 18.09
C PHE A 99 6.31 4.93 16.70
N ASN A 100 7.36 5.62 16.26
CA ASN A 100 7.33 6.29 14.96
C ASN A 100 7.24 5.26 13.82
N ALA A 101 6.36 5.54 12.87
CA ALA A 101 6.16 4.70 11.70
C ALA A 101 5.83 5.51 10.45
N GLN A 102 6.00 4.88 9.29
CA GLN A 102 5.62 5.42 8.00
C GLN A 102 4.81 4.40 7.21
N ALA A 103 3.61 4.81 6.82
CA ALA A 103 2.80 4.12 5.84
C ALA A 103 3.23 4.57 4.44
N LYS A 104 3.59 3.65 3.56
CA LYS A 104 4.03 3.96 2.20
C LYS A 104 3.32 3.07 1.19
N VAL A 105 2.91 3.68 0.09
CA VAL A 105 2.41 2.98 -1.09
C VAL A 105 3.30 3.33 -2.26
N VAL A 106 3.69 2.31 -3.02
CA VAL A 106 4.34 2.48 -4.31
C VAL A 106 3.44 1.85 -5.37
N ILE A 107 3.11 2.62 -6.39
CA ILE A 107 2.36 2.17 -7.56
C ILE A 107 3.35 2.04 -8.71
N GLY A 108 3.37 0.89 -9.34
CA GLY A 108 4.06 0.68 -10.60
C GLY A 108 3.09 0.73 -11.76
N TYR A 109 3.36 1.58 -12.74
CA TYR A 109 2.68 1.59 -14.02
C TYR A 109 3.64 1.14 -15.12
N SER A 110 3.20 0.23 -15.97
CA SER A 110 3.91 -0.14 -17.19
C SER A 110 3.03 0.04 -18.41
N ASP A 111 3.60 0.62 -19.47
CA ASP A 111 3.02 0.69 -20.80
C ASP A 111 3.31 -0.57 -21.66
N GLY A 112 3.99 -1.57 -21.08
CA GLY A 112 4.47 -2.78 -21.75
C GLY A 112 5.96 -2.76 -22.08
N GLU A 113 6.60 -1.59 -22.06
CA GLU A 113 8.03 -1.43 -22.37
C GLU A 113 8.79 -0.80 -21.19
N ASN A 114 8.25 0.28 -20.64
CA ASN A 114 8.82 1.04 -19.55
C ASN A 114 8.03 0.82 -18.26
N ILE A 115 8.67 1.07 -17.12
CA ILE A 115 8.02 1.09 -15.81
C ILE A 115 8.24 2.45 -15.17
N LYS A 116 7.17 3.06 -14.67
CA LYS A 116 7.18 4.28 -13.87
C LYS A 116 6.66 3.97 -12.46
N PHE A 117 7.25 4.62 -11.46
CA PHE A 117 6.89 4.45 -10.06
C PHE A 117 6.31 5.73 -9.50
N PHE A 118 5.24 5.60 -8.72
CA PHE A 118 4.56 6.69 -8.04
C PHE A 118 4.43 6.35 -6.57
N GLU A 119 4.96 7.22 -5.71
CA GLU A 119 5.00 6.99 -4.27
C GLU A 119 4.11 7.97 -3.52
N GLY A 120 3.42 7.46 -2.50
CA GLY A 120 2.84 8.27 -1.45
C GLY A 120 3.25 7.74 -0.09
N THR A 121 3.42 8.66 0.86
CA THR A 121 3.90 8.36 2.21
C THR A 121 3.13 9.19 3.22
N VAL A 122 2.76 8.57 4.33
CA VAL A 122 2.16 9.22 5.49
C VAL A 122 2.97 8.85 6.72
N ARG A 123 3.38 9.85 7.49
CA ARG A 123 4.04 9.65 8.79
C ARG A 123 3.00 9.50 9.89
N GLY A 124 3.35 8.75 10.93
CA GLY A 124 2.46 8.52 12.05
C GLY A 124 3.13 7.73 13.15
N LYS A 125 2.29 7.18 14.02
CA LYS A 125 2.72 6.38 15.16
C LYS A 125 1.98 5.05 15.21
N ILE A 126 2.67 4.03 15.69
CA ILE A 126 2.07 2.78 16.12
C ILE A 126 1.32 3.03 17.42
N VAL A 127 0.06 2.61 17.46
CA VAL A 127 -0.82 2.72 18.62
C VAL A 127 -1.40 1.36 18.95
N LYS A 128 -1.83 1.19 20.20
CA LYS A 128 -2.50 -0.03 20.62
C LYS A 128 -3.77 -0.25 19.79
N PRO A 129 -4.01 -1.46 19.24
CA PRO A 129 -5.20 -1.72 18.43
C PRO A 129 -6.46 -1.57 19.28
N LYS A 130 -7.33 -0.61 18.93
CA LYS A 130 -8.59 -0.35 19.65
C LYS A 130 -9.81 -0.93 18.96
N VAL A 131 -9.83 -0.83 17.64
CA VAL A 131 -10.97 -1.25 16.80
C VAL A 131 -10.49 -2.38 15.91
N LYS A 132 -11.31 -3.42 15.73
CA LYS A 132 -11.01 -4.46 14.75
C LYS A 132 -11.12 -3.86 13.36
N SER A 133 -10.03 -3.92 12.59
CA SER A 133 -10.06 -3.59 11.17
C SER A 133 -10.33 -4.86 10.37
N ASP A 134 -11.21 -4.76 9.38
CA ASP A 134 -11.34 -5.78 8.34
C ASP A 134 -10.19 -5.71 7.34
N PHE A 135 -9.31 -4.71 7.46
CA PHE A 135 -8.26 -4.39 6.51
C PHE A 135 -6.90 -4.12 7.18
N GLY A 136 -5.98 -5.06 7.00
CA GLY A 136 -4.56 -4.90 7.27
C GLY A 136 -4.23 -4.36 8.66
N TRP A 137 -3.34 -3.36 8.70
CA TRP A 137 -2.75 -2.78 9.90
C TRP A 137 -3.38 -1.44 10.31
N ASP A 138 -4.51 -1.06 9.72
CA ASP A 138 -5.15 0.24 9.96
C ASP A 138 -5.45 0.51 11.45
N SER A 139 -5.73 -0.54 12.24
CA SER A 139 -6.03 -0.43 13.68
C SER A 139 -4.86 0.04 14.53
N ILE A 140 -3.63 -0.12 14.04
CA ILE A 140 -2.41 0.21 14.79
C ILE A 140 -1.68 1.40 14.24
N PHE A 141 -2.13 2.02 13.15
CA PHE A 141 -1.46 3.19 12.58
C PHE A 141 -2.29 4.45 12.79
N LYS A 142 -1.73 5.38 13.57
CA LYS A 142 -2.28 6.73 13.78
C LYS A 142 -1.47 7.74 12.98
N PRO A 143 -2.02 8.36 11.91
CA PRO A 143 -1.30 9.37 11.14
C PRO A 143 -1.02 10.62 11.98
N ASP A 144 0.07 11.31 11.68
CA ASP A 144 0.43 12.57 12.34
C ASP A 144 -0.64 13.64 12.11
N GLY A 145 -0.95 14.42 13.15
CA GLY A 145 -2.01 15.45 13.11
C GLY A 145 -3.42 14.93 13.38
N PHE A 146 -3.60 13.62 13.65
CA PHE A 146 -4.89 13.02 13.97
C PHE A 146 -4.85 12.27 15.32
N ASP A 147 -6.03 12.19 15.95
CA ASP A 147 -6.24 11.43 17.19
C ASP A 147 -6.82 10.02 16.96
N LYS A 148 -7.24 9.74 15.72
CA LYS A 148 -7.82 8.47 15.27
C LYS A 148 -6.78 7.64 14.52
N SER A 149 -6.76 6.33 14.75
CA SER A 149 -6.13 5.37 13.84
C SER A 149 -6.86 5.33 12.49
N PHE A 150 -6.22 4.80 11.45
CA PHE A 150 -6.90 4.64 10.15
C PHE A 150 -8.17 3.78 10.23
N ALA A 151 -8.24 2.82 11.16
CA ALA A 151 -9.46 2.00 11.34
C ALA A 151 -10.60 2.76 12.03
N GLU A 152 -10.31 3.86 12.74
CA GLU A 152 -11.30 4.71 13.40
C GLU A 152 -11.80 5.85 12.47
N MET A 153 -11.16 6.04 11.32
CA MET A 153 -11.54 7.03 10.32
C MET A 153 -12.64 6.47 9.41
N SER A 154 -13.53 7.35 8.94
CA SER A 154 -14.40 7.00 7.81
C SER A 154 -13.56 6.76 6.56
N ASN A 155 -14.11 6.01 5.59
CA ASN A 155 -13.44 5.82 4.30
C ASN A 155 -13.11 7.15 3.62
N GLU A 156 -13.98 8.16 3.73
CA GLU A 156 -13.75 9.50 3.17
C GLU A 156 -12.60 10.23 3.89
N GLU A 157 -12.59 10.23 5.22
CA GLU A 157 -11.52 10.83 6.03
C GLU A 157 -10.17 10.20 5.66
N LYS A 158 -10.10 8.86 5.66
CA LYS A 158 -8.89 8.11 5.32
C LYS A 158 -8.45 8.40 3.89
N ASN A 159 -9.36 8.29 2.92
CA ASN A 159 -9.03 8.50 1.52
C ASN A 159 -8.46 9.90 1.28
N ASN A 160 -8.88 10.91 2.02
CA ASN A 160 -8.37 12.27 1.86
C ASN A 160 -6.90 12.46 2.23
N ILE A 161 -6.35 11.61 3.09
CA ILE A 161 -4.99 11.73 3.61
C ILE A 161 -4.11 10.51 3.30
N SER A 162 -4.68 9.46 2.69
CA SER A 162 -3.97 8.19 2.56
C SER A 162 -2.76 8.30 1.63
N MET A 163 -1.75 7.51 1.96
CA MET A 163 -0.59 7.29 1.11
C MET A 163 -0.98 6.84 -0.30
N ARG A 164 -2.07 6.06 -0.45
CA ARG A 164 -2.55 5.61 -1.75
C ARG A 164 -3.12 6.76 -2.57
N LYS A 165 -3.92 7.66 -1.98
CA LYS A 165 -4.40 8.87 -2.68
C LYS A 165 -3.23 9.69 -3.20
N ILE A 166 -2.22 9.94 -2.37
CA ILE A 166 -1.03 10.72 -2.77
C ILE A 166 -0.33 10.06 -3.96
N ALA A 167 -0.16 8.74 -3.95
CA ALA A 167 0.44 8.00 -5.07
C ALA A 167 -0.45 8.04 -6.33
N LEU A 168 -1.77 7.92 -6.17
CA LEU A 168 -2.76 7.95 -7.25
C LEU A 168 -2.85 9.31 -7.92
N GLU A 169 -2.80 10.41 -7.17
CA GLU A 169 -2.78 11.76 -7.73
C GLU A 169 -1.57 11.94 -8.64
N LYS A 170 -0.38 11.49 -8.22
CA LYS A 170 0.82 11.53 -9.07
C LYS A 170 0.71 10.66 -10.32
N LEU A 171 0.10 9.47 -10.21
CA LEU A 171 -0.16 8.61 -11.36
C LEU A 171 -1.15 9.27 -12.33
N ARG A 172 -2.25 9.83 -11.83
CA ARG A 172 -3.25 10.54 -12.64
C ARG A 172 -2.60 11.68 -13.41
N ASP A 173 -1.87 12.55 -12.72
CA ASP A 173 -1.20 13.70 -13.33
C ASP A 173 -0.23 13.27 -14.45
N PHE A 174 0.43 12.12 -14.30
CA PHE A 174 1.27 11.53 -15.35
C PHE A 174 0.48 10.94 -16.52
N LEU A 175 -0.69 10.36 -16.29
CA LEU A 175 -1.52 9.79 -17.36
C LEU A 175 -2.27 10.87 -18.16
N GLU A 176 -2.51 12.03 -17.54
CA GLU A 176 -3.16 13.19 -18.17
C GLU A 176 -2.18 14.13 -18.90
N SER A 177 -0.87 13.97 -18.68
CA SER A 177 0.19 14.75 -19.35
C SER A 177 0.56 14.20 -20.73
#